data_AF-A0AAV5FXC2-F1
#
_entry.id   AF-A0AAV5FXC2-F1
#
_cell.length_a   1.000
_cell.length_b   1.000
_cell.length_c   1.000
_cell.angle_alpha   90.00
_cell.angle_beta   90.00
_cell.angle_gamma   90.00
#
_symmetry.space_group_name_H-M   'P 1'
#
loop_
_entity.id
_entity.type
_entity.pdbx_description
1 polymer ?
#
loop_
_entity_poly.entity_id
_entity_poly.type
_entity_poly.pdbx_seq_one_letter_code
_entity_poly.pdbx_strand_id
1 'polypeptide(L)'
;MVPPGIGKLTLFHTLGVVNISGDREKAVLKELKNLSQLRKLRVSGVDKKNRQESISAISSLFRLESLSMWLNNDNEGCLEDTRFSPPNNLQSHKIYGLKGQLPGWTAKLLAISER
;
A
#
# COMPACT_ATOMS: atom_id res chain seq x y z
N MET A 1 0.49 -15.18 -8.56
CA MET A 1 0.95 -15.58 -7.20
C MET A 1 2.29 -14.90 -6.92
N VAL A 2 2.47 -14.28 -5.75
CA VAL A 2 3.77 -13.70 -5.37
C VAL A 2 4.69 -14.83 -4.93
N PRO A 3 5.91 -14.97 -5.47
CA PRO A 3 6.85 -16.01 -5.02
C PRO A 3 7.36 -15.70 -3.59
N PRO A 4 7.75 -16.72 -2.80
CA PRO A 4 8.45 -16.49 -1.54
C PRO A 4 9.80 -15.77 -1.76
N GLY A 5 10.23 -14.98 -0.79
CA GLY A 5 11.55 -14.34 -0.80
C GLY A 5 11.61 -12.97 -1.46
N ILE A 6 10.46 -12.33 -1.76
CA ILE A 6 10.44 -10.94 -2.24
C ILE A 6 11.10 -9.99 -1.23
N GLY A 7 11.06 -10.32 0.07
CA GLY A 7 11.71 -9.52 1.13
C GLY A 7 13.23 -9.48 1.04
N LYS A 8 13.86 -10.28 0.17
CA LYS A 8 15.30 -10.25 -0.11
C LYS A 8 15.66 -9.23 -1.19
N LEU A 9 14.69 -8.66 -1.89
CA LEU A 9 14.88 -7.66 -2.95
C LEU A 9 15.17 -6.26 -2.37
N THR A 10 15.99 -6.17 -1.32
CA THR A 10 16.19 -4.95 -0.51
C THR A 10 16.89 -3.81 -1.24
N LEU A 11 17.52 -4.09 -2.39
CA LEU A 11 18.16 -3.09 -3.27
C LEU A 11 17.20 -2.53 -4.33
N PHE A 12 15.99 -3.09 -4.47
CA PHE A 12 15.05 -2.65 -5.50
C PHE A 12 14.32 -1.38 -5.07
N HIS A 13 14.30 -0.38 -5.95
CA HIS A 13 13.53 0.86 -5.76
C HIS A 13 12.10 0.77 -6.31
N THR A 14 11.82 -0.18 -7.19
CA THR A 14 10.49 -0.36 -7.79
C THR A 14 10.10 -1.82 -7.72
N LEU A 15 8.89 -2.07 -7.27
CA LEU A 15 8.27 -3.38 -7.28
C LEU A 15 7.01 -3.31 -8.14
N GLY A 16 6.80 -4.35 -8.94
CA GLY A 16 5.61 -4.51 -9.76
C GLY A 16 4.34 -4.68 -8.92
N VAL A 17 3.28 -5.22 -9.53
CA VAL A 17 2.03 -5.47 -8.79
C VAL A 17 2.24 -6.63 -7.81
N VAL A 18 2.12 -6.33 -6.52
CA VAL A 18 2.08 -7.31 -5.43
C VAL A 18 0.63 -7.61 -5.12
N ASN A 19 0.19 -8.84 -5.42
CA ASN A 19 -1.13 -9.30 -4.99
C ASN A 19 -1.04 -9.85 -3.57
N ILE A 20 -1.77 -9.22 -2.64
CA ILE A 20 -1.82 -9.60 -1.22
C ILE A 20 -3.09 -10.38 -0.85
N SER A 21 -3.88 -10.85 -1.82
CA SER A 21 -5.02 -11.72 -1.54
C SER A 21 -4.62 -13.20 -1.37
N GLY A 22 -5.45 -13.95 -0.64
CA GLY A 22 -5.33 -15.39 -0.49
C GLY A 22 -4.37 -15.85 0.62
N ASP A 23 -4.07 -17.15 0.64
CA ASP A 23 -3.48 -17.82 1.81
C ASP A 23 -2.08 -17.33 2.21
N ARG A 24 -1.35 -16.72 1.27
CA ARG A 24 0.00 -16.18 1.51
C ARG A 24 0.02 -14.72 1.94
N GLU A 25 -1.13 -14.05 2.07
CA GLU A 25 -1.25 -12.64 2.42
C GLU A 25 -0.30 -12.22 3.55
N LYS A 26 -0.39 -12.88 4.72
CA LYS A 26 0.40 -12.54 5.90
C LYS A 26 1.91 -12.67 5.65
N ALA A 27 2.32 -13.70 4.91
CA ALA A 27 3.72 -13.91 4.56
C ALA A 27 4.24 -12.82 3.60
N VAL A 28 3.44 -12.48 2.58
CA VAL A 28 3.77 -11.43 1.60
C VAL A 28 3.88 -10.06 2.30
N LEU A 29 2.91 -9.70 3.14
CA LEU A 29 2.93 -8.43 3.88
C LEU A 29 4.10 -8.35 4.86
N LYS A 30 4.47 -9.48 5.50
CA LYS A 30 5.66 -9.54 6.37
C LYS A 30 6.95 -9.33 5.57
N GLU A 31 7.08 -9.95 4.41
CA GLU A 31 8.27 -9.78 3.57
C GLU A 31 8.36 -8.38 2.96
N LEU A 32 7.22 -7.77 2.60
CA LEU A 32 7.15 -6.42 2.04
C LEU A 32 7.78 -5.38 2.98
N LYS A 33 7.58 -5.53 4.30
CA LYS A 33 8.16 -4.65 5.33
C LYS A 33 9.70 -4.58 5.30
N ASN A 34 10.37 -5.57 4.73
CA ASN A 34 11.83 -5.59 4.64
C ASN A 34 12.37 -4.68 3.52
N LEU A 35 11.51 -4.23 2.61
CA LEU A 35 11.89 -3.46 1.42
C LEU A 35 11.99 -1.97 1.71
N SER A 36 12.77 -1.61 2.73
CA SER A 36 12.91 -0.22 3.21
C SER A 36 13.43 0.79 2.17
N GLN A 37 14.10 0.32 1.11
CA GLN A 37 14.59 1.15 0.00
C GLN A 37 13.56 1.36 -1.11
N LEU A 38 12.38 0.74 -1.00
CA LEU A 38 11.37 0.79 -2.05
C LEU A 38 10.80 2.20 -2.20
N ARG A 39 10.81 2.72 -3.43
CA ARG A 39 10.29 4.04 -3.80
C ARG A 39 8.96 3.95 -4.55
N LYS A 40 8.71 2.87 -5.29
CA LYS A 40 7.46 2.68 -6.05
C LYS A 40 6.86 1.31 -5.77
N LEU A 41 5.60 1.30 -5.34
CA LEU A 41 4.84 0.10 -5.03
C LEU A 41 3.48 0.12 -5.72
N ARG A 42 3.14 -1.00 -6.35
CA ARG A 42 1.77 -1.30 -6.79
C ARG A 42 1.26 -2.51 -6.01
N VAL A 43 0.10 -2.40 -5.39
CA VAL A 43 -0.52 -3.48 -4.59
C VAL A 43 -1.95 -3.71 -5.04
N SER A 44 -2.36 -4.97 -5.09
CA SER A 44 -3.74 -5.39 -5.39
C SER A 44 -4.23 -6.38 -4.35
N GLY A 45 -5.55 -6.50 -4.20
CA GLY A 45 -6.12 -7.45 -3.24
C GLY A 45 -6.31 -6.88 -1.84
N VAL A 46 -6.31 -5.55 -1.71
CA VAL A 46 -6.58 -4.88 -0.44
C VAL A 46 -8.08 -4.92 -0.16
N ASP A 47 -8.47 -5.37 1.02
CA ASP A 47 -9.86 -5.40 1.47
C ASP A 47 -10.00 -5.13 2.98
N LYS A 48 -11.23 -5.13 3.49
CA LYS A 48 -11.52 -4.87 4.90
C LYS A 48 -10.83 -5.83 5.87
N LYS A 49 -10.61 -7.08 5.46
CA LYS A 49 -10.03 -8.13 6.32
C LYS A 49 -8.54 -7.89 6.51
N ASN A 50 -7.85 -7.39 5.49
CA ASN A 50 -6.40 -7.21 5.49
C ASN A 50 -5.94 -5.75 5.54
N ARG A 51 -6.88 -4.80 5.69
CA ARG A 51 -6.58 -3.37 5.68
C ARG A 51 -5.49 -2.99 6.69
N GLN A 52 -5.53 -3.55 7.90
CA GLN A 52 -4.65 -3.13 8.98
C GLN A 52 -3.21 -3.57 8.73
N GLU A 53 -3.02 -4.81 8.32
CA GLU A 53 -1.73 -5.38 7.97
C GLU A 53 -1.16 -4.72 6.72
N SER A 54 -2.02 -4.39 5.74
CA SER A 54 -1.65 -3.66 4.52
C SER A 54 -1.15 -2.26 4.85
N ILE A 55 -1.92 -1.50 5.63
CA ILE A 55 -1.56 -0.19 6.15
C ILE A 55 -0.22 -0.27 6.90
N SER A 56 -0.08 -1.22 7.83
CA SER A 56 1.14 -1.41 8.60
C SER A 56 2.35 -1.71 7.72
N ALA A 57 2.19 -2.53 6.68
CA ALA A 57 3.26 -2.83 5.74
C ALA A 57 3.65 -1.59 4.93
N ILE A 58 2.70 -0.85 4.40
CA ILE A 58 2.94 0.36 3.60
C ILE A 58 3.61 1.45 4.44
N SER A 59 3.16 1.68 5.68
CA SER A 59 3.75 2.70 6.57
C SER A 59 5.20 2.39 6.98
N SER A 60 5.64 1.12 6.89
CA SER A 60 7.04 0.75 7.15
C SER A 60 8.00 1.14 6.00
N LEU A 61 7.47 1.45 4.82
CA LEU A 61 8.22 1.81 3.62
C LEU A 61 8.53 3.31 3.62
N PHE A 62 9.43 3.75 4.51
CA PHE A 62 9.69 5.18 4.73
C PHE A 62 10.30 5.92 3.52
N ARG A 63 10.85 5.22 2.53
CA ARG A 63 11.34 5.79 1.25
C ARG A 63 10.32 5.75 0.12
N LEU A 64 9.09 5.31 0.40
CA LEU A 64 8.06 5.18 -0.62
C LEU A 64 7.62 6.56 -1.13
N GLU A 65 7.71 6.75 -2.44
CA GLU A 65 7.37 7.98 -3.16
C GLU A 65 6.09 7.82 -3.97
N SER A 66 5.83 6.63 -4.50
CA SER A 66 4.66 6.32 -5.32
C SER A 66 3.97 5.05 -4.86
N LEU A 67 2.66 5.17 -4.60
CA LEU A 67 1.79 4.07 -4.23
C LEU A 67 0.63 3.94 -5.22
N SER A 68 0.35 2.74 -5.71
CA SER A 68 -0.90 2.44 -6.39
C SER A 68 -1.58 1.26 -5.74
N MET A 69 -2.85 1.38 -5.38
CA MET A 69 -3.61 0.34 -4.69
C MET A 69 -4.87 -0.01 -5.46
N TRP A 70 -5.09 -1.30 -5.69
CA TRP A 70 -6.36 -1.84 -6.17
C TRP A 70 -7.10 -2.51 -5.01
N LEU A 71 -8.25 -1.94 -4.67
CA LEU A 71 -9.16 -2.48 -3.66
C LEU A 71 -10.01 -3.60 -4.28
N ASN A 72 -10.22 -4.67 -3.52
CA ASN A 72 -11.17 -5.73 -3.87
C ASN A 72 -12.62 -5.27 -3.67
N ASN A 73 -13.58 -6.10 -4.05
CA ASN A 73 -15.00 -5.85 -3.80
C ASN A 73 -15.30 -5.64 -2.30
N ASP A 74 -16.42 -4.98 -2.01
CA ASP A 74 -16.90 -4.67 -0.64
C ASP A 74 -15.93 -3.85 0.22
N ASN A 75 -15.24 -2.90 -0.43
CA ASN A 75 -14.21 -2.04 0.18
C ASN A 75 -14.73 -0.73 0.82
N GLU A 76 -16.04 -0.62 1.03
CA GLU A 76 -16.66 0.60 1.58
C GLU A 76 -16.14 0.86 3.02
N GLY A 77 -15.41 1.96 3.26
CA GLY A 77 -14.74 2.18 4.55
C GLY A 77 -13.48 1.33 4.78
N CYS A 78 -12.96 0.65 3.77
CA CYS A 78 -11.71 -0.12 3.84
C CYS A 78 -10.51 0.76 4.20
N LEU A 79 -10.52 2.02 3.76
CA LEU A 79 -9.42 2.96 3.94
C LEU A 79 -9.72 4.07 4.96
N GLU A 80 -10.86 4.04 5.65
CA GLU A 80 -11.28 5.02 6.68
C GLU A 80 -10.52 4.90 8.02
N ASP A 81 -9.39 4.18 8.05
CA ASP A 81 -8.61 4.03 9.27
C ASP A 81 -7.81 5.31 9.58
N THR A 82 -8.19 5.97 10.68
CA THR A 82 -7.55 7.18 11.17
C THR A 82 -6.10 6.99 11.61
N ARG A 83 -5.64 5.74 11.76
CA ARG A 83 -4.26 5.40 12.12
C ARG A 83 -3.33 5.38 10.91
N PHE A 84 -3.85 5.40 9.69
CA PHE A 84 -2.98 5.44 8.52
C PHE A 84 -2.41 6.85 8.35
N SER A 85 -1.10 6.97 8.62
CA SER A 85 -0.31 8.07 8.11
C SER A 85 0.46 7.59 6.89
N PRO A 86 0.34 8.26 5.72
CA PRO A 86 1.18 7.96 4.58
C PRO A 86 2.67 8.19 4.94
N PRO A 87 3.60 7.45 4.31
CA PRO A 87 5.03 7.70 4.45
C PRO A 87 5.37 9.15 4.10
N ASN A 88 6.30 9.76 4.84
CA ASN A 88 6.65 11.19 4.68
C ASN A 88 7.11 11.57 3.27
N ASN A 89 7.70 10.62 2.54
CA ASN A 89 8.21 10.83 1.18
C ASN A 89 7.16 10.56 0.10
N LEU A 90 5.92 10.20 0.45
CA LEU A 90 4.89 9.82 -0.50
C LEU A 90 4.42 11.06 -1.27
N GLN A 91 4.75 11.10 -2.56
CA GLN A 91 4.41 12.20 -3.47
C GLN A 91 3.21 11.86 -4.37
N SER A 92 3.04 10.57 -4.70
CA SER A 92 2.02 10.12 -5.62
C SER A 92 1.25 8.93 -5.03
N HIS A 93 -0.07 9.01 -5.10
CA HIS A 93 -0.94 7.90 -4.74
C HIS A 93 -2.05 7.73 -5.78
N LYS A 94 -2.38 6.49 -6.10
CA LYS A 94 -3.54 6.14 -6.92
C LYS A 94 -4.33 5.04 -6.24
N ILE A 95 -5.61 5.28 -6.01
CA ILE A 95 -6.51 4.30 -5.42
C ILE A 95 -7.52 3.92 -6.51
N TYR A 96 -7.63 2.63 -6.76
CA TYR A 96 -8.51 2.05 -7.76
C TYR A 96 -9.55 1.17 -7.08
N GLY A 97 -10.76 1.16 -7.64
CA GLY A 97 -11.86 0.32 -7.16
C GLY A 97 -12.56 0.83 -5.90
N LEU A 98 -12.20 2.00 -5.37
CA LEU A 98 -12.84 2.59 -4.19
C LEU A 98 -14.34 2.80 -4.41
N LYS A 99 -15.14 2.22 -3.52
CA LYS A 99 -16.58 2.47 -3.38
C LYS A 99 -16.79 3.35 -2.15
N GLY A 100 -17.49 4.47 -2.33
CA GLY A 100 -17.76 5.42 -1.24
C GLY A 100 -16.80 6.60 -1.20
N GLN A 101 -16.61 7.16 0.01
CA GLN A 101 -15.86 8.41 0.19
C GLN A 101 -14.35 8.19 0.18
N LEU A 102 -13.65 9.24 -0.26
CA LEU A 102 -12.20 9.29 -0.22
C LEU A 102 -11.73 9.41 1.25
N PRO A 103 -10.73 8.63 1.69
CA PRO A 103 -10.26 8.66 3.07
C PRO A 103 -9.69 10.02 3.48
N GLY A 104 -9.91 10.44 4.73
CA GLY A 104 -9.41 11.74 5.22
C GLY A 104 -7.89 11.93 5.08
N TRP A 105 -7.09 10.86 5.13
CA TRP A 105 -5.63 10.95 4.96
C TRP A 105 -5.18 11.34 3.54
N THR A 106 -6.01 11.13 2.51
CA THR A 106 -5.66 11.53 1.14
C THR A 106 -5.74 13.05 0.96
N ALA A 107 -6.53 13.76 1.78
CA ALA A 107 -6.61 15.22 1.73
C ALA A 107 -5.25 15.88 1.99
N LYS A 108 -4.44 15.29 2.87
CA LYS A 108 -3.06 15.73 3.14
C LYS A 108 -2.13 15.55 1.93
N LEU A 109 -2.43 14.59 1.05
CA LEU A 109 -1.64 14.28 -0.13
C LEU A 109 -2.11 15.03 -1.39
N LEU A 110 -3.39 15.41 -1.46
CA LEU A 110 -3.93 16.28 -2.52
C LEU A 110 -3.30 17.68 -2.48
N ALA A 111 -2.86 18.15 -1.31
CA ALA A 111 -2.13 19.41 -1.15
C ALA A 111 -0.72 19.44 -1.80
N ILE A 112 -0.24 18.31 -2.34
CA ILE A 112 1.11 18.16 -2.90
C ILE A 112 1.08 18.02 -4.43
N SER A 113 -0.09 17.98 -5.07
CA SER A 113 -0.20 17.85 -6.54
C SER A 113 -0.27 19.17 -7.30
N GLU A 114 0.02 20.32 -6.67
CA GLU A 114 0.01 21.65 -7.29
C GLU A 114 1.42 22.30 -7.38
N ARG A 115 2.49 21.52 -7.52
CA ARG A 115 3.83 22.07 -7.82
C ARG A 115 4.52 21.36 -8.96
#